data_AF-A0A1W9KQY1-F1
#
_entry.id   AF-A0A1W9KQY1-F1
#
_cell.length_a   1.000
_cell.length_b   1.000
_cell.length_c   1.000
_cell.angle_alpha   90.00
_cell.angle_beta   90.00
_cell.angle_gamma   90.00
#
_symmetry.space_group_name_H-M   'P 1'
#
loop_
_entity.id
_entity.type
_entity.pdbx_description
1 polymer ?
#
loop_
_entity_poly.entity_id
_entity_poly.type
_entity_poly.pdbx_seq_one_letter_code
_entity_poly.pdbx_strand_id
1 'polypeptide(L)'
;MKYDDAEIYTDCEVEVDDIGLLSGTHIGFYLAWAVKNSLLANRLRADAEAVLQDPTLGRALLFNRCDGKLTSDDLNDRGNAFTQSYYESSYMRDYVALFALDEDDPAALFKVDNTAANYAKVAQWLDASFGEWQNLAALPSDVKLLQLMEAQFAPWLLSQGFIRDPNAFYKEKARYIKTGPWGQHCLMLSALDDRPKMYSMALEVSSTFNTLATWVRDEMRIDNPRITSEPPATYYEPRHHWLGDWPVPLIPFRGGPVHAIPLTDVRQIEPAIGILCRRAQKVLPDLLASLENLDGYVRLYCGDPARVPEPWRVKTYNEGPFVSVSYLTLLRLLCAELAHHPNLRAMCDHAERALDAAEPALRKQMFGAEVQEMRARLMRLRARMLSR
;
A
#
# COMPACT_ATOMS: atom_id res chain seq x y z
N MET A 1 -18.46 10.79 -26.22
CA MET A 1 -17.12 10.17 -26.07
C MET A 1 -17.10 8.89 -26.91
N LYS A 2 -15.99 8.55 -27.58
CA LYS A 2 -15.84 7.29 -28.32
C LYS A 2 -14.90 6.38 -27.53
N TYR A 3 -15.34 5.15 -27.25
CA TYR A 3 -14.61 4.15 -26.47
C TYR A 3 -13.87 3.16 -27.37
N ASP A 4 -14.46 2.77 -28.50
CA ASP A 4 -13.86 1.86 -29.46
C ASP A 4 -14.43 2.08 -30.87
N ASP A 5 -13.71 1.61 -31.87
CA ASP A 5 -14.05 1.79 -33.27
C ASP A 5 -13.55 0.58 -34.09
N ALA A 6 -14.48 -0.19 -34.65
CA ALA A 6 -14.15 -1.37 -35.44
C ALA A 6 -13.29 -1.03 -36.68
N GLU A 7 -13.38 0.20 -37.21
CA GLU A 7 -12.61 0.66 -38.38
C GLU A 7 -11.11 0.80 -38.05
N ILE A 8 -10.72 1.01 -36.79
CA ILE A 8 -9.30 1.15 -36.40
C ILE A 8 -8.51 -0.14 -36.70
N TYR A 9 -9.18 -1.29 -36.67
CA TYR A 9 -8.54 -2.59 -36.88
C TYR A 9 -8.53 -3.03 -38.35
N THR A 10 -9.20 -2.31 -39.26
CA THR A 10 -9.25 -2.69 -40.68
C THR A 10 -8.07 -2.18 -41.49
N ASP A 11 -7.26 -1.27 -40.93
CA ASP A 11 -6.07 -0.70 -41.58
C ASP A 11 -4.82 -1.62 -41.45
N CYS A 12 -4.96 -2.81 -40.87
CA CYS A 12 -3.89 -3.80 -40.79
C CYS A 12 -3.66 -4.49 -42.14
N GLU A 13 -2.41 -4.56 -42.62
CA GLU A 13 -2.02 -5.32 -43.83
C GLU A 13 -2.09 -6.84 -43.58
N VAL A 14 -3.28 -7.37 -43.33
CA VAL A 14 -3.54 -8.80 -43.10
C VAL A 14 -4.55 -9.33 -44.11
N GLU A 15 -4.26 -10.50 -44.69
CA GLU A 15 -5.17 -11.19 -45.60
C GLU A 15 -6.17 -12.04 -44.81
N VAL A 16 -7.23 -11.38 -44.31
CA VAL A 16 -8.34 -12.03 -43.60
C VAL A 16 -9.65 -11.67 -44.28
N ASP A 17 -10.43 -12.68 -44.67
CA ASP A 17 -11.78 -12.48 -45.23
C ASP A 17 -12.71 -11.82 -44.21
N ASP A 18 -13.59 -10.93 -44.68
CA ASP A 18 -14.56 -10.21 -43.84
C ASP A 18 -13.96 -9.45 -42.65
N ILE A 19 -12.72 -8.94 -42.78
CA ILE A 19 -12.00 -8.22 -41.71
C ILE A 19 -12.85 -7.10 -41.06
N GLY A 20 -13.66 -6.39 -41.85
CA GLY A 20 -14.55 -5.34 -41.34
C GLY A 20 -15.68 -5.85 -40.44
N LEU A 21 -16.14 -7.09 -40.64
CA LEU A 21 -17.08 -7.73 -39.73
C LEU A 21 -16.36 -8.31 -38.52
N LEU A 22 -15.21 -8.95 -38.73
CA LEU A 22 -14.43 -9.60 -37.66
C LEU A 22 -13.89 -8.58 -36.64
N SER A 23 -13.52 -7.38 -37.08
CA SER A 23 -13.03 -6.29 -36.23
C SER A 23 -14.05 -5.80 -35.20
N GLY A 24 -15.34 -6.06 -35.40
CA GLY A 24 -16.40 -5.71 -34.45
C GLY A 24 -16.69 -6.80 -33.40
N THR A 25 -16.00 -7.93 -33.41
CA THR A 25 -16.38 -9.11 -32.59
C THR A 25 -16.20 -8.86 -31.10
N HIS A 26 -15.06 -8.32 -30.66
CA HIS A 26 -14.82 -8.02 -29.25
C HIS A 26 -15.78 -6.93 -28.73
N ILE A 27 -16.08 -5.91 -29.54
CA ILE A 27 -17.06 -4.86 -29.20
C ILE A 27 -18.48 -5.46 -29.12
N GLY A 28 -18.81 -6.36 -30.06
CA GLY A 28 -20.09 -7.06 -30.10
C GLY A 28 -20.35 -7.90 -28.86
N PHE A 29 -19.34 -8.63 -28.37
CA PHE A 29 -19.45 -9.36 -27.09
C PHE A 29 -19.67 -8.41 -25.90
N TYR A 30 -18.97 -7.26 -25.87
CA TYR A 30 -19.19 -6.25 -24.82
C TYR A 30 -20.62 -5.71 -24.84
N LEU A 31 -21.16 -5.38 -26.02
CA LEU A 31 -22.53 -4.89 -26.17
C LEU A 31 -23.58 -5.94 -25.78
N ALA A 32 -23.39 -7.21 -26.16
CA ALA A 32 -24.27 -8.30 -25.72
C ALA A 32 -24.23 -8.49 -24.19
N TRP A 33 -23.08 -8.28 -23.57
CA TRP A 33 -22.96 -8.30 -22.11
C TRP A 33 -23.62 -7.07 -21.46
N ALA A 34 -23.48 -5.89 -22.06
CA ALA A 34 -24.13 -4.66 -21.61
C ALA A 34 -25.66 -4.76 -21.69
N VAL A 35 -26.19 -5.43 -22.71
CA VAL A 35 -27.62 -5.78 -22.82
C VAL A 35 -28.07 -6.63 -21.64
N LYS A 36 -27.37 -7.74 -21.36
CA LYS A 36 -27.67 -8.65 -20.24
C LYS A 36 -27.71 -7.92 -18.89
N ASN A 37 -26.85 -6.90 -18.71
CA ASN A 37 -26.72 -6.14 -17.47
C ASN A 37 -27.55 -4.83 -17.44
N SER A 38 -28.45 -4.62 -18.42
CA SER A 38 -29.29 -3.42 -18.52
C SER A 38 -28.49 -2.10 -18.53
N LEU A 39 -27.36 -2.09 -19.26
CA LEU A 39 -26.43 -0.96 -19.34
C LEU A 39 -26.59 -0.11 -20.61
N LEU A 40 -27.45 -0.52 -21.55
CA LEU A 40 -27.68 0.22 -22.79
C LEU A 40 -28.46 1.52 -22.58
N ALA A 41 -28.23 2.47 -23.48
CA ALA A 41 -29.05 3.66 -23.64
C ALA A 41 -30.46 3.29 -24.12
N ASN A 42 -31.44 4.15 -23.81
CA ASN A 42 -32.84 3.92 -24.19
C ASN A 42 -33.05 3.73 -25.69
N ARG A 43 -32.22 4.35 -26.54
CA ARG A 43 -32.33 4.26 -28.01
C ARG A 43 -32.08 2.85 -28.57
N LEU A 44 -31.35 2.00 -27.84
CA LEU A 44 -31.02 0.63 -28.26
C LEU A 44 -31.93 -0.44 -27.62
N ARG A 45 -32.91 -0.01 -26.80
CA ARG A 45 -33.73 -0.92 -26.01
C ARG A 45 -34.60 -1.85 -26.86
N ALA A 46 -35.00 -1.41 -28.06
CA ALA A 46 -35.83 -2.22 -28.97
C ALA A 46 -35.07 -3.44 -29.54
N ASP A 47 -33.75 -3.35 -29.68
CA ASP A 47 -32.91 -4.43 -30.21
C ASP A 47 -32.39 -5.36 -29.08
N ALA A 48 -32.54 -4.95 -27.81
CA ALA A 48 -32.02 -5.66 -26.65
C ALA A 48 -32.64 -7.07 -26.48
N GLU A 49 -33.93 -7.24 -26.78
CA GLU A 49 -34.60 -8.53 -26.62
C GLU A 49 -34.01 -9.62 -27.51
N ALA A 50 -33.70 -9.28 -28.77
CA ALA A 50 -33.07 -10.23 -29.69
C ALA A 50 -31.67 -10.64 -29.20
N VAL A 51 -30.88 -9.67 -28.71
CA VAL A 51 -29.53 -9.94 -28.20
C VAL A 51 -29.54 -10.71 -26.87
N LEU A 52 -30.59 -10.55 -26.04
CA LEU A 52 -30.78 -11.38 -24.85
C LEU A 52 -31.04 -12.85 -25.21
N GLN A 53 -31.76 -13.12 -26.31
CA GLN A 53 -32.04 -14.48 -26.78
C GLN A 53 -30.83 -15.10 -27.48
N ASP A 54 -30.08 -14.29 -28.24
CA ASP A 54 -28.87 -14.71 -28.94
C ASP A 54 -27.76 -13.65 -28.79
N PRO A 55 -26.77 -13.89 -27.90
CA PRO A 55 -25.71 -12.92 -27.65
C PRO A 55 -24.75 -12.73 -28.84
N THR A 56 -24.75 -13.63 -29.83
CA THR A 56 -23.96 -13.45 -31.06
C THR A 56 -24.46 -12.27 -31.90
N LEU A 57 -25.72 -11.84 -31.68
CA LEU A 57 -26.31 -10.66 -32.30
C LEU A 57 -25.75 -9.34 -31.74
N GLY A 58 -24.92 -9.35 -30.69
CA GLY A 58 -24.24 -8.14 -30.20
C GLY A 58 -23.37 -7.48 -31.27
N ARG A 59 -22.75 -8.26 -32.16
CA ARG A 59 -22.00 -7.73 -33.30
C ARG A 59 -22.90 -7.12 -34.37
N ALA A 60 -24.09 -7.70 -34.60
CA ALA A 60 -25.08 -7.10 -35.50
C ALA A 60 -25.63 -5.80 -34.91
N LEU A 61 -25.85 -5.73 -33.59
CA LEU A 61 -26.26 -4.52 -32.89
C LEU A 61 -25.24 -3.39 -33.12
N LEU A 62 -23.94 -3.69 -32.97
CA LEU A 62 -22.86 -2.72 -33.22
C LEU A 62 -22.94 -2.09 -34.61
N PHE A 63 -22.96 -2.90 -35.67
CA PHE A 63 -22.91 -2.37 -37.03
C PHE A 63 -24.24 -1.73 -37.47
N ASN A 64 -25.38 -2.26 -37.02
CA ASN A 64 -26.69 -1.79 -37.47
C ASN A 64 -27.20 -0.56 -36.70
N ARG A 65 -26.75 -0.36 -35.45
CA ARG A 65 -27.28 0.69 -34.55
C ARG A 65 -26.25 1.63 -33.96
N CYS A 66 -24.98 1.27 -34.05
CA CYS A 66 -23.88 2.01 -33.44
C CYS A 66 -22.80 2.41 -34.47
N ASP A 67 -23.09 2.27 -35.77
CA ASP A 67 -22.17 2.63 -36.87
C ASP A 67 -20.77 2.01 -36.74
N GLY A 68 -20.69 0.79 -36.19
CA GLY A 68 -19.42 0.10 -35.96
C GLY A 68 -18.62 0.59 -34.74
N LYS A 69 -19.18 1.53 -33.96
CA LYS A 69 -18.46 2.30 -32.93
C LYS A 69 -19.14 2.15 -31.57
N LEU A 70 -18.34 1.97 -30.52
CA LEU A 70 -18.83 2.03 -29.14
C LEU A 70 -18.64 3.45 -28.61
N THR A 71 -19.74 4.12 -28.27
CA THR A 71 -19.75 5.50 -27.80
C THR A 71 -20.53 5.66 -26.51
N SER A 72 -20.39 6.83 -25.88
CA SER A 72 -21.19 7.20 -24.70
C SER A 72 -22.69 7.20 -24.94
N ASP A 73 -23.11 7.33 -26.20
CA ASP A 73 -24.53 7.43 -26.56
C ASP A 73 -25.19 6.05 -26.65
N ASP A 74 -24.39 4.97 -26.68
CA ASP A 74 -24.86 3.57 -26.71
C ASP A 74 -25.23 3.04 -25.32
N LEU A 75 -24.81 3.74 -24.27
CA LEU A 75 -24.89 3.31 -22.88
C LEU A 75 -25.68 4.30 -22.03
N ASN A 76 -26.31 3.80 -20.96
CA ASN A 76 -26.88 4.67 -19.93
C ASN A 76 -25.78 5.14 -18.95
N ASP A 77 -26.12 6.03 -18.02
CA ASP A 77 -25.16 6.63 -17.07
C ASP A 77 -24.34 5.58 -16.31
N ARG A 78 -24.98 4.47 -15.89
CA ARG A 78 -24.29 3.36 -15.19
C ARG A 78 -23.37 2.59 -16.13
N GLY A 79 -23.81 2.32 -17.35
CA GLY A 79 -22.98 1.70 -18.39
C GLY A 79 -21.77 2.56 -18.74
N ASN A 80 -21.96 3.87 -18.90
CA ASN A 80 -20.89 4.84 -19.16
C ASN A 80 -19.87 4.88 -18.03
N ALA A 81 -20.33 4.92 -16.77
CA ALA A 81 -19.43 4.96 -15.61
C ALA A 81 -18.53 3.71 -15.52
N PHE A 82 -19.07 2.51 -15.76
CA PHE A 82 -18.27 1.29 -15.80
C PHE A 82 -17.33 1.27 -17.02
N THR A 83 -17.87 1.54 -18.21
CA THR A 83 -17.11 1.51 -19.47
C THR A 83 -15.92 2.48 -19.41
N GLN A 84 -16.12 3.70 -18.92
CA GLN A 84 -15.04 4.67 -18.75
C GLN A 84 -13.96 4.21 -17.75
N SER A 85 -14.35 3.46 -16.71
CA SER A 85 -13.38 2.97 -15.70
C SER A 85 -12.52 1.80 -16.19
N TYR A 86 -13.03 1.03 -17.16
CA TYR A 86 -12.52 -0.31 -17.44
C TYR A 86 -12.15 -0.55 -18.90
N TYR A 87 -12.94 -0.03 -19.84
CA TYR A 87 -12.86 -0.41 -21.25
C TYR A 87 -11.49 -0.04 -21.85
N GLU A 88 -11.14 1.24 -21.85
CA GLU A 88 -9.88 1.73 -22.42
C GLU A 88 -8.64 1.23 -21.66
N SER A 89 -8.76 1.01 -20.36
CA SER A 89 -7.62 0.68 -19.50
C SER A 89 -7.27 -0.80 -19.47
N SER A 90 -8.26 -1.68 -19.69
CA SER A 90 -8.12 -3.12 -19.40
C SER A 90 -8.80 -4.03 -20.42
N TYR A 91 -9.90 -3.60 -21.06
CA TYR A 91 -10.75 -4.54 -21.80
C TYR A 91 -10.01 -5.30 -22.91
N MET A 92 -9.28 -4.58 -23.77
CA MET A 92 -8.56 -5.21 -24.88
C MET A 92 -7.40 -6.10 -24.42
N ARG A 93 -6.61 -5.66 -23.42
CA ARG A 93 -5.52 -6.47 -22.87
C ARG A 93 -6.05 -7.78 -22.30
N ASP A 94 -7.14 -7.68 -21.54
CA ASP A 94 -7.70 -8.84 -20.87
C ASP A 94 -8.44 -9.76 -21.86
N TYR A 95 -9.02 -9.20 -22.94
CA TYR A 95 -9.56 -9.96 -24.07
C TYR A 95 -8.47 -10.79 -24.79
N VAL A 96 -7.33 -10.16 -25.10
CA VAL A 96 -6.14 -10.81 -25.67
C VAL A 96 -5.66 -11.95 -24.77
N ALA A 97 -5.55 -11.69 -23.46
CA ALA A 97 -5.13 -12.69 -22.48
C ALA A 97 -6.14 -13.85 -22.35
N LEU A 98 -7.44 -13.56 -22.33
CA LEU A 98 -8.52 -14.56 -22.19
C LEU A 98 -8.49 -15.60 -23.31
N PHE A 99 -8.18 -15.17 -24.53
CA PHE A 99 -8.10 -16.05 -25.70
C PHE A 99 -6.66 -16.49 -26.06
N ALA A 100 -5.67 -16.12 -25.23
CA ALA A 100 -4.25 -16.38 -25.48
C ALA A 100 -3.82 -15.99 -26.90
N LEU A 101 -4.24 -14.79 -27.32
CA LEU A 101 -3.92 -14.27 -28.64
C LEU A 101 -2.44 -13.90 -28.72
N ASP A 102 -1.81 -14.22 -29.85
CA ASP A 102 -0.43 -13.84 -30.11
C ASP A 102 -0.37 -12.34 -30.43
N GLU A 103 0.24 -11.56 -29.53
CA GLU A 103 0.37 -10.11 -29.67
C GLU A 103 1.28 -9.71 -30.84
N ASP A 104 2.17 -10.61 -31.29
CA ASP A 104 3.04 -10.39 -32.43
C ASP A 104 2.34 -10.71 -33.77
N ASP A 105 1.17 -11.36 -33.73
CA ASP A 105 0.37 -11.70 -34.91
C ASP A 105 -0.77 -10.68 -35.12
N PRO A 106 -0.68 -9.78 -36.12
CA PRO A 106 -1.70 -8.77 -36.37
C PRO A 106 -3.06 -9.37 -36.77
N ALA A 107 -3.11 -10.64 -37.17
CA ALA A 107 -4.35 -11.33 -37.50
C ALA A 107 -5.01 -12.02 -36.29
N ALA A 108 -4.34 -12.11 -35.14
CA ALA A 108 -4.81 -12.90 -34.00
C ALA A 108 -6.18 -12.46 -33.46
N LEU A 109 -6.45 -11.15 -33.46
CA LEU A 109 -7.74 -10.58 -33.03
C LEU A 109 -8.92 -11.13 -33.85
N PHE A 110 -8.73 -11.34 -35.15
CA PHE A 110 -9.78 -11.77 -36.08
C PHE A 110 -10.04 -13.28 -36.04
N LYS A 111 -9.21 -14.05 -35.34
CA LYS A 111 -9.36 -15.51 -35.18
C LYS A 111 -10.38 -15.91 -34.12
N VAL A 112 -10.92 -14.97 -33.35
CA VAL A 112 -11.93 -15.27 -32.33
C VAL A 112 -13.32 -15.32 -32.97
N ASP A 113 -13.89 -16.53 -33.06
CA ASP A 113 -15.22 -16.70 -33.65
C ASP A 113 -16.33 -16.04 -32.82
N ASN A 114 -17.29 -15.41 -33.50
CA ASN A 114 -18.51 -14.86 -32.90
C ASN A 114 -19.51 -15.98 -32.55
N THR A 115 -19.25 -16.68 -31.46
CA THR A 115 -20.06 -17.79 -30.97
C THR A 115 -20.58 -17.53 -29.56
N ALA A 116 -21.71 -18.14 -29.20
CA ALA A 116 -22.25 -18.07 -27.85
C ALA A 116 -21.27 -18.61 -26.79
N ALA A 117 -20.41 -19.58 -27.14
CA ALA A 117 -19.40 -20.13 -26.24
C ALA A 117 -18.28 -19.12 -25.94
N ASN A 118 -17.80 -18.38 -26.95
CA ASN A 118 -16.79 -17.33 -26.73
C ASN A 118 -17.40 -16.12 -26.02
N TYR A 119 -18.64 -15.73 -26.35
CA TYR A 119 -19.38 -14.75 -25.57
C TYR A 119 -19.47 -15.14 -24.10
N ALA A 120 -19.81 -16.39 -23.77
CA ALA A 120 -19.97 -16.82 -22.39
C ALA A 120 -18.67 -16.65 -21.57
N LYS A 121 -17.50 -16.90 -22.18
CA LYS A 121 -16.19 -16.65 -21.54
C LYS A 121 -15.99 -15.17 -21.23
N VAL A 122 -16.25 -14.30 -22.22
CA VAL A 122 -16.14 -12.84 -22.07
C VAL A 122 -17.12 -12.33 -21.02
N ALA A 123 -18.38 -12.77 -21.07
CA ALA A 123 -19.43 -12.37 -20.15
C ALA A 123 -19.12 -12.79 -18.70
N GLN A 124 -18.57 -13.99 -18.48
CA GLN A 124 -18.19 -14.45 -17.14
C GLN A 124 -17.12 -13.53 -16.51
N TRP A 125 -16.12 -13.14 -17.30
CA TRP A 125 -15.06 -12.25 -16.82
C TRP A 125 -15.56 -10.81 -16.64
N LEU A 126 -16.36 -10.28 -17.57
CA LEU A 126 -17.00 -8.97 -17.42
C LEU A 126 -17.94 -8.92 -16.21
N ASP A 127 -18.68 -10.00 -15.92
CA ASP A 127 -19.53 -10.11 -14.72
C ASP A 127 -18.67 -9.99 -13.45
N ALA A 128 -17.46 -10.59 -13.43
CA ALA A 128 -16.52 -10.45 -12.31
C ALA A 128 -15.99 -9.02 -12.17
N SER A 129 -15.46 -8.43 -13.24
CA SER A 129 -14.93 -7.05 -13.22
C SER A 129 -16.00 -6.00 -12.91
N PHE A 130 -17.22 -6.18 -13.40
CA PHE A 130 -18.35 -5.31 -13.09
C PHE A 130 -18.76 -5.44 -11.63
N GLY A 131 -18.83 -6.66 -11.09
CA GLY A 131 -19.09 -6.91 -9.68
C GLY A 131 -18.04 -6.24 -8.77
N GLU A 132 -16.77 -6.36 -9.12
CA GLU A 132 -15.67 -5.66 -8.41
C GLU A 132 -15.83 -4.13 -8.48
N TRP A 133 -16.09 -3.57 -9.66
CA TRP A 133 -16.34 -2.14 -9.83
C TRP A 133 -17.52 -1.65 -8.98
N GLN A 134 -18.61 -2.42 -8.92
CA GLN A 134 -19.77 -2.09 -8.09
C GLN A 134 -19.44 -2.13 -6.60
N ASN A 135 -18.70 -3.15 -6.15
CA ASN A 135 -18.27 -3.25 -4.76
C ASN A 135 -17.37 -2.06 -4.40
N LEU A 136 -16.43 -1.69 -5.28
CA LEU A 136 -15.59 -0.53 -5.11
C LEU A 136 -16.39 0.77 -5.09
N ALA A 137 -17.38 0.94 -5.97
CA ALA A 137 -18.25 2.12 -5.99
C ALA A 137 -19.12 2.25 -4.73
N ALA A 138 -19.48 1.12 -4.09
CA ALA A 138 -20.24 1.09 -2.85
C ALA A 138 -19.39 1.39 -1.60
N LEU A 139 -18.06 1.39 -1.71
CA LEU A 139 -17.19 1.74 -0.58
C LEU A 139 -17.35 3.21 -0.19
N PRO A 140 -17.39 3.53 1.12
CA PRO A 140 -17.52 4.90 1.59
C PRO A 140 -16.28 5.74 1.23
N SER A 141 -16.35 7.06 1.35
CA SER A 141 -15.16 7.91 1.22
C SER A 141 -14.11 7.60 2.30
N ASP A 142 -12.86 7.96 2.06
CA ASP A 142 -11.77 7.96 3.05
C ASP A 142 -12.18 8.64 4.39
N VAL A 143 -12.83 9.80 4.31
CA VAL A 143 -13.34 10.53 5.49
C VAL A 143 -14.34 9.69 6.27
N LYS A 144 -15.29 9.05 5.58
CA LYS A 144 -16.31 8.23 6.24
C LYS A 144 -15.73 6.94 6.80
N LEU A 145 -14.78 6.31 6.11
CA LEU A 145 -14.03 5.18 6.63
C LEU A 145 -13.26 5.55 7.90
N LEU A 146 -12.56 6.69 7.90
CA LEU A 146 -11.85 7.20 9.07
C LEU A 146 -12.81 7.41 10.25
N GLN A 147 -13.99 8.01 10.01
CA GLN A 147 -15.01 8.16 11.06
C GLN A 147 -15.44 6.82 11.66
N LEU A 148 -15.64 5.79 10.83
CA LEU A 148 -15.97 4.43 11.30
C LEU A 148 -14.84 3.83 12.14
N MET A 149 -13.59 4.04 11.73
CA MET A 149 -12.42 3.62 12.49
C MET A 149 -12.36 4.36 13.85
N GLU A 150 -12.43 5.69 13.85
CA GLU A 150 -12.37 6.50 15.07
C GLU A 150 -13.50 6.15 16.04
N ALA A 151 -14.72 5.90 15.54
CA ALA A 151 -15.85 5.52 16.39
C ALA A 151 -15.58 4.24 17.22
N GLN A 152 -14.78 3.31 16.69
CA GLN A 152 -14.42 2.08 17.41
C GLN A 152 -13.10 2.20 18.19
N PHE A 153 -12.11 2.93 17.66
CA PHE A 153 -10.79 3.05 18.27
C PHE A 153 -10.72 4.10 19.37
N ALA A 154 -11.32 5.27 19.16
CA ALA A 154 -11.13 6.44 20.02
C ALA A 154 -11.49 6.17 21.49
N PRO A 155 -12.62 5.53 21.84
CA PRO A 155 -12.96 5.27 23.24
C PRO A 155 -11.86 4.48 23.97
N TRP A 156 -11.31 3.45 23.31
CA TRP A 156 -10.22 2.67 23.88
C TRP A 156 -8.94 3.50 23.98
N LEU A 157 -8.54 4.21 22.93
CA LEU A 157 -7.32 5.04 22.95
C LEU A 157 -7.36 6.08 24.07
N LEU A 158 -8.49 6.79 24.21
CA LEU A 158 -8.70 7.76 25.28
C LEU A 158 -8.60 7.09 26.67
N SER A 159 -9.15 5.88 26.84
CA SER A 159 -9.02 5.12 28.10
C SER A 159 -7.58 4.74 28.44
N GLN A 160 -6.70 4.64 27.44
CA GLN A 160 -5.27 4.36 27.61
C GLN A 160 -4.43 5.64 27.82
N GLY A 161 -5.07 6.80 27.94
CA GLY A 161 -4.42 8.09 28.14
C GLY A 161 -3.86 8.73 26.87
N PHE A 162 -4.27 8.25 25.68
CA PHE A 162 -4.00 8.97 24.45
C PHE A 162 -4.94 10.17 24.33
N ILE A 163 -4.46 11.23 23.70
CA ILE A 163 -5.25 12.38 23.27
C ILE A 163 -5.27 12.44 21.75
N ARG A 164 -6.41 12.80 21.16
CA ARG A 164 -6.49 13.09 19.72
C ARG A 164 -5.76 14.41 19.47
N ASP A 165 -4.77 14.40 18.58
CA ASP A 165 -3.97 15.59 18.26
C ASP A 165 -4.84 16.63 17.53
N PRO A 166 -5.15 17.79 18.14
CA PRO A 166 -5.98 18.81 17.51
C PRO A 166 -5.25 19.55 16.38
N ASN A 167 -3.92 19.44 16.31
CA ASN A 167 -3.09 20.11 15.31
C ASN A 167 -2.79 19.21 14.09
N ALA A 168 -3.32 17.99 14.07
CA ALA A 168 -3.20 17.08 12.94
C ALA A 168 -4.28 17.41 11.89
N PHE A 169 -3.92 18.24 10.91
CA PHE A 169 -4.83 18.71 9.85
C PHE A 169 -4.94 17.75 8.65
N TYR A 170 -5.14 16.45 8.92
CA TYR A 170 -5.37 15.44 7.89
C TYR A 170 -6.87 15.13 7.80
N LYS A 171 -7.42 15.03 6.58
CA LYS A 171 -8.83 14.63 6.38
C LYS A 171 -9.00 13.11 6.44
N GLU A 172 -7.94 12.40 6.09
CA GLU A 172 -7.88 10.97 5.88
C GLU A 172 -7.07 10.25 6.97
N LYS A 173 -6.60 10.99 7.97
CA LYS A 173 -5.87 10.43 9.11
C LYS A 173 -6.32 11.03 10.44
N ALA A 174 -6.26 10.21 11.48
CA ALA A 174 -6.45 10.64 12.86
C ALA A 174 -5.25 10.25 13.70
N ARG A 175 -4.60 11.26 14.28
CA ARG A 175 -3.41 11.10 15.10
C ARG A 175 -3.79 11.13 16.57
N TYR A 176 -3.31 10.13 17.30
CA TYR A 176 -3.48 9.98 18.75
C TYR A 176 -2.10 9.95 19.40
N ILE A 177 -1.94 10.71 20.48
CA ILE A 177 -0.65 10.93 21.12
C ILE A 177 -0.75 10.64 22.61
N LYS A 178 0.24 9.94 23.18
CA LYS A 178 0.42 9.75 24.62
C LYS A 178 1.87 10.09 24.97
N THR A 179 2.08 10.93 25.97
CA THR A 179 3.44 11.20 26.49
C THR A 179 3.75 10.21 27.61
N GLY A 180 4.82 9.45 27.45
CA GLY A 180 5.39 8.55 28.46
C GLY A 180 6.66 9.15 29.09
N PRO A 181 7.30 8.42 30.03
CA PRO A 181 8.51 8.88 30.72
C PRO A 181 9.68 9.15 29.78
N TRP A 182 9.82 8.33 28.73
CA TRP A 182 10.95 8.38 27.80
C TRP A 182 10.70 9.18 26.52
N GLY A 183 9.48 9.64 26.31
CA GLY A 183 9.11 10.48 25.18
C GLY A 183 7.64 10.33 24.80
N GLN A 184 7.33 10.28 23.52
CA GLN A 184 5.96 10.34 23.03
C GLN A 184 5.61 9.14 22.16
N HIS A 185 4.50 8.48 22.48
CA HIS A 185 3.89 7.43 21.68
C HIS A 185 2.80 8.04 20.79
N CYS A 186 2.76 7.62 19.53
CA CYS A 186 1.82 8.10 18.53
C CYS A 186 1.20 6.92 17.78
N LEU A 187 -0.14 6.90 17.76
CA LEU A 187 -0.94 6.01 16.93
C LEU A 187 -1.62 6.82 15.84
N MET A 188 -1.50 6.40 14.59
CA MET A 188 -2.13 7.05 13.44
C MET A 188 -3.11 6.08 12.79
N LEU A 189 -4.39 6.40 12.83
CA LEU A 189 -5.40 5.77 12.00
C LEU A 189 -5.36 6.43 10.63
N SER A 190 -5.20 5.65 9.56
CA SER A 190 -5.17 6.16 8.19
C SER A 190 -6.23 5.44 7.36
N ALA A 191 -7.11 6.19 6.71
CA ALA A 191 -8.01 5.70 5.67
C ALA A 191 -7.43 6.10 4.30
N LEU A 192 -7.49 5.18 3.33
CA LEU A 192 -6.93 5.41 2.01
C LEU A 192 -7.93 5.10 0.92
N ASP A 193 -8.04 6.05 0.00
CA ASP A 193 -8.89 5.99 -1.15
C ASP A 193 -8.11 6.50 -2.36
N ASP A 194 -7.44 5.59 -3.05
CA ASP A 194 -6.74 5.79 -4.32
C ASP A 194 -7.38 4.86 -5.38
N ARG A 195 -8.72 4.74 -5.32
CA ARG A 195 -9.48 3.87 -6.23
C ARG A 195 -9.23 4.28 -7.69
N PRO A 196 -9.15 3.30 -8.62
CA PRO A 196 -9.37 1.87 -8.40
C PRO A 196 -8.13 1.11 -7.89
N LYS A 197 -6.97 1.76 -7.78
CA LYS A 197 -5.69 1.09 -7.43
C LYS A 197 -5.69 0.53 -6.02
N MET A 198 -6.25 1.29 -5.07
CA MET A 198 -6.22 0.90 -3.67
C MET A 198 -7.35 1.54 -2.89
N TYR A 199 -8.00 0.74 -2.06
CA TYR A 199 -8.85 1.21 -0.98
C TYR A 199 -8.48 0.41 0.27
N SER A 200 -8.05 1.09 1.33
CA SER A 200 -7.48 0.40 2.49
C SER A 200 -7.54 1.23 3.77
N MET A 201 -7.22 0.58 4.88
CA MET A 201 -6.99 1.26 6.15
C MET A 201 -5.69 0.78 6.81
N ALA A 202 -5.10 1.61 7.65
CA ALA A 202 -3.90 1.26 8.40
C ALA A 202 -3.95 1.82 9.83
N LEU A 203 -3.26 1.14 10.74
CA LEU A 203 -2.90 1.66 12.05
C LEU A 203 -1.37 1.71 12.15
N GLU A 204 -0.83 2.92 12.15
CA GLU A 204 0.61 3.16 12.33
C GLU A 204 0.88 3.36 13.82
N VAL A 205 1.92 2.71 14.35
CA VAL A 205 2.36 2.89 15.72
C VAL A 205 3.81 3.36 15.68
N SER A 206 4.09 4.46 16.37
CA SER A 206 5.42 5.06 16.43
C SER A 206 5.68 5.64 17.81
N SER A 207 6.94 5.66 18.24
CA SER A 207 7.36 6.27 19.50
C SER A 207 8.60 7.10 19.25
N THR A 208 8.65 8.31 19.82
CA THR A 208 9.83 9.17 19.85
C THR A 208 10.41 9.17 21.26
N PHE A 209 11.74 9.05 21.37
CA PHE A 209 12.45 8.79 22.64
C PHE A 209 13.41 9.92 23.04
N ASN A 210 12.96 11.17 22.88
CA ASN A 210 13.81 12.35 23.10
C ASN A 210 14.31 12.43 24.55
N THR A 211 13.46 12.07 25.51
CA THR A 211 13.81 12.10 26.94
C THR A 211 14.81 11.00 27.27
N LEU A 212 14.62 9.78 26.75
CA LEU A 212 15.61 8.69 26.90
C LEU A 212 16.96 9.08 26.31
N ALA A 213 16.98 9.64 25.10
CA ALA A 213 18.22 10.06 24.45
C ALA A 213 18.98 11.11 25.28
N THR A 214 18.25 12.06 25.88
CA THR A 214 18.81 13.06 26.79
C THR A 214 19.36 12.40 28.05
N TRP A 215 18.59 11.53 28.70
CA TRP A 215 19.00 10.82 29.91
C TRP A 215 20.27 9.97 29.69
N VAL A 216 20.32 9.18 28.61
CA VAL A 216 21.48 8.35 28.26
C VAL A 216 22.74 9.20 28.05
N ARG A 217 22.62 10.35 27.38
CA ARG A 217 23.76 11.26 27.17
C ARG A 217 24.33 11.73 28.51
N ASP A 218 23.46 12.13 29.42
CA ASP A 218 23.83 12.71 30.70
C ASP A 218 24.47 11.64 31.61
N GLU A 219 23.88 10.45 31.71
CA GLU A 219 24.44 9.31 32.47
C GLU A 219 25.82 8.87 31.95
N MET A 220 25.97 8.85 30.63
CA MET A 220 27.20 8.42 29.98
C MET A 220 28.26 9.53 29.92
N ARG A 221 27.96 10.72 30.46
CA ARG A 221 28.81 11.91 30.45
C ARG A 221 29.39 12.20 29.07
N ILE A 222 28.54 12.12 28.05
CA ILE A 222 28.97 12.36 26.67
C ILE A 222 29.00 13.87 26.44
N ASP A 223 30.18 14.47 26.63
CA ASP A 223 30.45 15.88 26.30
C ASP A 223 30.44 16.09 24.78
N ASN A 224 29.26 16.26 24.17
CA ASN A 224 29.20 16.69 22.77
C ASN A 224 27.92 17.47 22.37
N PRO A 225 28.04 18.73 21.91
CA PRO A 225 26.94 19.56 21.40
C PRO A 225 26.41 19.15 20.00
N ARG A 226 26.78 17.99 19.44
CA ARG A 226 26.12 17.43 18.23
C ARG A 226 25.02 16.41 18.53
N ILE A 227 24.82 16.03 19.80
CA ILE A 227 23.58 15.37 20.22
C ILE A 227 22.42 16.40 20.28
N THR A 228 22.72 17.71 20.19
CA THR A 228 21.77 18.79 20.46
C THR A 228 21.11 19.44 19.24
N SER A 229 21.40 19.04 18.00
CA SER A 229 20.56 19.46 16.86
C SER A 229 19.33 18.56 16.74
N GLU A 230 18.63 18.38 17.88
CA GLU A 230 17.66 17.32 18.17
C GLU A 230 18.24 15.92 17.87
N PRO A 231 18.22 14.92 18.77
CA PRO A 231 18.11 13.56 18.25
C PRO A 231 16.80 13.62 17.44
N PRO A 232 16.82 13.62 16.08
CA PRO A 232 15.61 13.89 15.30
C PRO A 232 14.60 12.92 15.83
N ALA A 233 13.52 13.49 16.40
CA ALA A 233 12.66 12.80 17.34
C ALA A 233 12.50 11.38 16.90
N THR A 234 13.01 10.36 17.64
CA THR A 234 13.32 9.04 17.05
C THR A 234 12.12 8.51 16.28
N TYR A 235 12.02 8.87 15.01
CA TYR A 235 10.78 8.67 14.31
C TYR A 235 10.94 7.24 13.89
N TYR A 236 9.93 6.45 14.25
CA TYR A 236 9.64 5.21 13.57
C TYR A 236 10.48 4.01 14.06
N GLU A 237 9.97 3.29 15.06
CA GLU A 237 10.21 1.84 15.22
C GLU A 237 8.90 1.04 15.07
N PRO A 238 8.37 0.88 13.84
CA PRO A 238 7.14 0.13 13.58
C PRO A 238 7.44 -1.34 13.28
N ARG A 239 8.56 -1.85 13.77
CA ARG A 239 9.07 -3.15 13.30
C ARG A 239 8.78 -4.31 14.23
N HIS A 240 8.09 -4.08 15.34
CA HIS A 240 7.28 -5.15 15.87
C HIS A 240 6.14 -5.33 14.87
N HIS A 241 6.13 -6.46 14.16
CA HIS A 241 4.96 -6.95 13.43
C HIS A 241 3.86 -7.24 14.46
N TRP A 242 3.35 -6.18 15.09
CA TRP A 242 2.41 -6.24 16.20
C TRP A 242 1.04 -6.69 15.70
N LEU A 243 0.78 -6.46 14.42
CA LEU A 243 -0.37 -7.01 13.72
C LEU A 243 -0.32 -8.55 13.65
N GLY A 244 0.86 -9.18 13.71
CA GLY A 244 1.02 -10.63 13.56
C GLY A 244 0.40 -11.17 12.27
N ASP A 245 -0.01 -12.44 12.27
CA ASP A 245 -0.61 -13.11 11.11
C ASP A 245 -2.02 -12.57 10.84
N TRP A 246 -2.20 -11.73 9.82
CA TRP A 246 -3.50 -11.19 9.44
C TRP A 246 -4.28 -12.18 8.55
N PRO A 247 -5.62 -12.29 8.64
CA PRO A 247 -6.37 -13.27 7.85
C PRO A 247 -6.29 -13.08 6.34
N VAL A 248 -5.91 -11.87 5.89
CA VAL A 248 -5.67 -11.54 4.49
C VAL A 248 -4.26 -10.98 4.33
N PRO A 249 -3.63 -11.14 3.15
CA PRO A 249 -2.36 -10.51 2.86
C PRO A 249 -2.45 -9.00 3.09
N LEU A 250 -1.53 -8.48 3.91
CA LEU A 250 -1.39 -7.04 4.08
C LEU A 250 -0.57 -6.47 2.93
N ILE A 251 -0.86 -5.23 2.55
CA ILE A 251 -0.14 -4.55 1.47
C ILE A 251 0.85 -3.52 2.04
N PRO A 252 2.08 -3.42 1.50
CA PRO A 252 3.02 -2.38 1.90
C PRO A 252 2.45 -0.99 1.66
N PHE A 253 2.44 -0.16 2.71
CA PHE A 253 1.90 1.19 2.64
C PHE A 253 2.95 2.16 2.08
N ARG A 254 2.77 2.62 0.84
CA ARG A 254 3.65 3.60 0.16
C ARG A 254 5.15 3.23 0.21
N GLY A 255 5.48 1.94 0.12
CA GLY A 255 6.86 1.44 0.21
C GLY A 255 7.51 1.59 1.60
N GLY A 256 6.72 1.97 2.62
CA GLY A 256 7.13 2.06 4.01
C GLY A 256 6.86 0.75 4.79
N PRO A 257 7.41 0.60 6.00
CA PRO A 257 7.15 -0.57 6.87
C PRO A 257 5.74 -0.67 7.46
N VAL A 258 4.88 0.31 7.21
CA VAL A 258 3.47 0.22 7.58
C VAL A 258 2.79 -0.74 6.61
N HIS A 259 1.91 -1.57 7.14
CA HIS A 259 1.09 -2.48 6.37
C HIS A 259 -0.35 -1.96 6.39
N ALA A 260 -0.98 -1.87 5.22
CA ALA A 260 -2.39 -1.54 5.11
C ALA A 260 -3.24 -2.80 4.90
N ILE A 261 -4.48 -2.74 5.38
CA ILE A 261 -5.49 -3.79 5.23
C ILE A 261 -6.33 -3.42 4.00
N PRO A 262 -6.19 -4.15 2.88
CA PRO A 262 -7.00 -3.89 1.69
C PRO A 262 -8.47 -4.18 1.98
N LEU A 263 -9.34 -3.33 1.45
CA LEU A 263 -10.79 -3.44 1.56
C LEU A 263 -11.37 -3.32 0.15
N THR A 264 -12.05 -4.37 -0.29
CA THR A 264 -12.65 -4.48 -1.63
C THR A 264 -14.17 -4.44 -1.60
N ASP A 265 -14.77 -4.60 -0.42
CA ASP A 265 -16.20 -4.69 -0.22
C ASP A 265 -16.62 -4.04 1.10
N VAL A 266 -17.75 -3.32 1.10
CA VAL A 266 -18.30 -2.65 2.28
C VAL A 266 -18.52 -3.61 3.46
N ARG A 267 -18.85 -4.86 3.19
CA ARG A 267 -19.05 -5.93 4.18
C ARG A 267 -17.77 -6.28 4.95
N GLN A 268 -16.60 -5.94 4.42
CA GLN A 268 -15.32 -6.18 5.07
C GLN A 268 -14.97 -5.13 6.12
N ILE A 269 -15.55 -3.92 6.03
CA ILE A 269 -15.13 -2.75 6.82
C ILE A 269 -15.28 -3.01 8.32
N GLU A 270 -16.49 -3.33 8.78
CA GLU A 270 -16.76 -3.53 10.20
C GLU A 270 -15.98 -4.73 10.80
N PRO A 271 -15.95 -5.93 10.17
CA PRO A 271 -15.12 -7.03 10.64
C PRO A 271 -13.64 -6.68 10.72
N ALA A 272 -13.10 -5.99 9.72
CA ALA A 272 -11.69 -5.64 9.67
C ALA A 272 -11.32 -4.64 10.78
N ILE A 273 -12.16 -3.62 11.02
CA ILE A 273 -11.97 -2.67 12.14
C ILE A 273 -12.03 -3.42 13.47
N GLY A 274 -13.01 -4.31 13.64
CA GLY A 274 -13.16 -5.10 14.86
C GLY A 274 -11.96 -6.02 15.15
N ILE A 275 -11.40 -6.68 14.13
CA ILE A 275 -10.18 -7.49 14.26
C ILE A 275 -9.00 -6.59 14.64
N LEU A 276 -8.86 -5.43 13.98
CA LEU A 276 -7.77 -4.49 14.23
C LEU A 276 -7.80 -3.97 15.66
N CYS A 277 -8.99 -3.57 16.14
CA CYS A 277 -9.24 -3.13 17.51
C CYS A 277 -8.81 -4.20 18.51
N ARG A 278 -9.30 -5.44 18.36
CA ARG A 278 -8.98 -6.53 19.30
C ARG A 278 -7.48 -6.84 19.35
N ARG A 279 -6.80 -6.79 18.21
CA ARG A 279 -5.34 -7.00 18.17
C ARG A 279 -4.58 -5.84 18.82
N ALA A 280 -4.98 -4.61 18.51
CA ALA A 280 -4.38 -3.42 19.11
C ALA A 280 -4.54 -3.43 20.64
N GLN A 281 -5.75 -3.73 21.14
CA GLN A 281 -6.05 -3.87 22.56
C GLN A 281 -5.24 -4.97 23.24
N LYS A 282 -4.99 -6.08 22.54
CA LYS A 282 -4.23 -7.21 23.08
C LYS A 282 -2.72 -6.95 23.14
N VAL A 283 -2.17 -6.26 22.13
CA VAL A 283 -0.71 -6.19 21.94
C VAL A 283 -0.11 -4.85 22.36
N LEU A 284 -0.80 -3.74 22.08
CA LEU A 284 -0.20 -2.41 22.25
C LEU A 284 0.01 -2.00 23.71
N PRO A 285 -0.87 -2.30 24.69
CA PRO A 285 -0.63 -1.90 26.08
C PRO A 285 0.71 -2.40 26.63
N ASP A 286 0.98 -3.71 26.53
CA ASP A 286 2.22 -4.32 27.02
C ASP A 286 3.46 -3.86 26.25
N LEU A 287 3.31 -3.70 24.93
CA LEU A 287 4.37 -3.19 24.06
C LEU A 287 4.76 -1.76 24.48
N LEU A 288 3.78 -0.87 24.64
CA LEU A 288 4.03 0.53 25.00
C LEU A 288 4.57 0.64 26.42
N ALA A 289 4.05 -0.12 27.38
CA ALA A 289 4.58 -0.15 28.76
C ALA A 289 6.05 -0.60 28.81
N SER A 290 6.44 -1.55 27.95
CA SER A 290 7.84 -1.98 27.83
C SER A 290 8.75 -0.86 27.31
N LEU A 291 8.23 0.08 26.51
CA LEU A 291 8.99 1.22 25.99
C LEU A 291 9.15 2.36 26.99
N GLU A 292 8.44 2.31 28.12
CA GLU A 292 8.45 3.35 29.16
C GLU A 292 9.55 3.11 30.23
N ASN A 293 10.39 2.06 30.08
CA ASN A 293 11.53 1.78 30.96
C ASN A 293 12.75 1.23 30.18
N LEU A 294 13.95 1.35 30.75
CA LEU A 294 15.20 0.96 30.07
C LEU A 294 15.26 -0.55 29.79
N ASP A 295 14.88 -1.39 30.77
CA ASP A 295 14.94 -2.85 30.63
C ASP A 295 14.03 -3.37 29.51
N GLY A 296 12.81 -2.83 29.43
CA GLY A 296 11.86 -3.15 28.36
C GLY A 296 12.33 -2.63 27.00
N TYR A 297 12.87 -1.41 26.93
CA TYR A 297 13.47 -0.87 25.71
C TYR A 297 14.61 -1.76 25.20
N VAL A 298 15.54 -2.13 26.08
CA VAL A 298 16.69 -2.99 25.76
C VAL A 298 16.23 -4.39 25.37
N ARG A 299 15.23 -4.96 26.04
CA ARG A 299 14.64 -6.25 25.66
C ARG A 299 14.05 -6.24 24.25
N LEU A 300 13.37 -5.16 23.88
CA LEU A 300 12.72 -5.04 22.57
C LEU A 300 13.73 -4.77 21.45
N TYR A 301 14.72 -3.91 21.67
CA TYR A 301 15.59 -3.39 20.59
C TYR A 301 17.05 -3.79 20.66
N CYS A 302 17.50 -4.36 21.77
CA CYS A 302 18.88 -4.80 21.97
C CYS A 302 18.99 -6.33 22.07
N GLY A 303 17.91 -7.05 21.75
CA GLY A 303 17.84 -8.52 21.68
C GLY A 303 18.71 -9.13 20.57
N ASP A 304 18.26 -10.23 19.98
CA ASP A 304 18.99 -10.91 18.89
C ASP A 304 19.27 -9.94 17.72
N PRO A 305 20.54 -9.64 17.38
CA PRO A 305 20.88 -8.75 16.27
C PRO A 305 20.29 -9.17 14.92
N ALA A 306 19.99 -10.46 14.73
CA ALA A 306 19.30 -10.95 13.52
C ALA A 306 17.82 -10.56 13.47
N ARG A 307 17.22 -10.21 14.62
CA ARG A 307 15.85 -9.70 14.77
C ARG A 307 15.80 -8.18 14.94
N VAL A 308 16.93 -7.55 15.25
CA VAL A 308 17.08 -6.09 15.26
C VAL A 308 17.15 -5.62 13.81
N PRO A 309 16.12 -4.93 13.31
CA PRO A 309 16.05 -4.67 11.88
C PRO A 309 17.07 -3.61 11.49
N GLU A 310 17.88 -3.92 10.47
CA GLU A 310 18.88 -3.06 9.79
C GLU A 310 19.26 -1.81 10.59
N PRO A 311 20.33 -1.85 11.40
CA PRO A 311 20.83 -0.68 12.13
C PRO A 311 21.25 0.48 11.21
N TRP A 312 21.29 0.26 9.90
CA TRP A 312 21.67 1.23 8.89
C TRP A 312 20.64 1.24 7.77
N ARG A 313 19.84 2.30 7.69
CA ARG A 313 19.06 2.58 6.49
C ARG A 313 19.81 3.56 5.62
N VAL A 314 20.36 3.06 4.51
CA VAL A 314 20.66 3.91 3.35
C VAL A 314 19.32 4.19 2.66
N LYS A 315 18.73 5.37 2.88
CA LYS A 315 17.47 5.74 2.20
C LYS A 315 17.77 6.44 0.87
N THR A 316 17.60 5.74 -0.24
CA THR A 316 17.51 6.42 -1.55
C THR A 316 16.16 7.12 -1.63
N TYR A 317 16.14 8.45 -1.66
CA TYR A 317 14.93 9.19 -2.03
C TYR A 317 14.88 9.31 -3.56
N ASN A 318 13.70 9.52 -4.14
CA ASN A 318 13.53 9.68 -5.59
C ASN A 318 14.32 10.87 -6.17
N GLU A 319 14.87 11.76 -5.34
CA GLU A 319 15.69 12.92 -5.73
C GLU A 319 17.21 12.67 -5.62
N GLY A 320 17.64 11.41 -5.43
CA GLY A 320 19.05 11.04 -5.38
C GLY A 320 19.40 10.17 -4.17
N PRO A 321 20.57 9.52 -4.17
CA PRO A 321 20.97 8.73 -3.02
C PRO A 321 21.33 9.71 -1.90
N PHE A 322 20.61 9.66 -0.78
CA PHE A 322 20.97 10.35 0.45
C PHE A 322 21.26 9.29 1.50
N VAL A 323 22.51 9.14 1.93
CA VAL A 323 22.81 8.24 3.04
C VAL A 323 22.67 9.03 4.34
N SER A 324 21.91 8.50 5.30
CA SER A 324 21.89 9.04 6.66
C SER A 324 22.37 7.99 7.65
N VAL A 325 23.23 8.40 8.58
CA VAL A 325 23.63 7.59 9.73
C VAL A 325 22.51 7.67 10.76
N SER A 326 21.81 6.56 11.01
CA SER A 326 20.73 6.56 12.00
C SER A 326 21.31 6.66 13.42
N TYR A 327 21.14 7.82 14.06
CA TYR A 327 21.48 8.04 15.47
C TYR A 327 20.74 7.09 16.43
N LEU A 328 19.68 6.42 15.97
CA LEU A 328 18.95 5.38 16.70
C LEU A 328 19.84 4.20 17.08
N THR A 329 20.75 3.78 16.20
CA THR A 329 21.65 2.65 16.47
C THR A 329 22.60 2.96 17.61
N LEU A 330 23.13 4.17 17.65
CA LEU A 330 23.98 4.58 18.75
C LEU A 330 23.22 4.67 20.07
N LEU A 331 21.99 5.21 20.05
CA LEU A 331 21.14 5.23 21.24
C LEU A 331 20.91 3.81 21.78
N ARG A 332 20.57 2.84 20.91
CA ARG A 332 20.40 1.44 21.28
C ARG A 332 21.67 0.84 21.90
N LEU A 333 22.84 1.08 21.32
CA LEU A 333 24.12 0.60 21.85
C LEU A 333 24.45 1.19 23.22
N LEU A 334 24.18 2.48 23.41
CA LEU A 334 24.39 3.15 24.71
C LEU A 334 23.39 2.64 25.76
N CYS A 335 22.12 2.43 25.40
CA CYS A 335 21.15 1.78 26.27
C CYS A 335 21.59 0.36 26.65
N ALA A 336 22.08 -0.43 25.68
CA ALA A 336 22.59 -1.77 25.93
C ALA A 336 23.83 -1.77 26.85
N GLU A 337 24.71 -0.77 26.73
CA GLU A 337 25.85 -0.61 27.64
C GLU A 337 25.43 -0.23 29.06
N LEU A 338 24.49 0.71 29.20
CA LEU A 338 23.93 1.10 30.50
C LEU A 338 23.23 -0.06 31.18
N ALA A 339 22.50 -0.88 30.41
CA ALA A 339 21.81 -2.06 30.92
C ALA A 339 22.72 -3.30 31.05
N HIS A 340 24.03 -3.19 30.79
CA HIS A 340 24.97 -4.31 30.79
C HIS A 340 24.50 -5.51 29.95
N HIS A 341 23.87 -5.23 28.80
CA HIS A 341 23.22 -6.25 27.99
C HIS A 341 24.25 -7.22 27.37
N PRO A 342 24.06 -8.55 27.48
CA PRO A 342 25.05 -9.53 27.07
C PRO A 342 25.35 -9.49 25.56
N ASN A 343 24.41 -9.03 24.73
CA ASN A 343 24.59 -8.94 23.29
C ASN A 343 25.35 -7.69 22.82
N LEU A 344 25.73 -6.77 23.71
CA LEU A 344 26.35 -5.50 23.31
C LEU A 344 27.53 -5.69 22.33
N ARG A 345 28.38 -6.69 22.58
CA ARG A 345 29.50 -7.01 21.68
C ARG A 345 29.02 -7.38 20.28
N ALA A 346 28.07 -8.30 20.19
CA ALA A 346 27.49 -8.75 18.92
C ALA A 346 26.78 -7.61 18.18
N MET A 347 26.13 -6.70 18.90
CA MET A 347 25.52 -5.50 18.34
C MET A 347 26.57 -4.54 17.77
N CYS A 348 27.66 -4.29 18.49
CA CYS A 348 28.79 -3.49 17.99
C CYS A 348 29.43 -4.11 16.75
N ASP A 349 29.61 -5.44 16.71
CA ASP A 349 30.14 -6.15 15.54
C ASP A 349 29.19 -6.07 14.34
N HIS A 350 27.89 -6.16 14.57
CA HIS A 350 26.89 -6.00 13.51
C HIS A 350 26.83 -4.56 12.98
N ALA A 351 26.91 -3.56 13.87
CA ALA A 351 26.97 -2.16 13.47
C ALA A 351 28.22 -1.85 12.62
N GLU A 352 29.38 -2.40 12.98
CA GLU A 352 30.62 -2.24 12.20
C GLU A 352 30.53 -2.89 10.81
N ARG A 353 30.01 -4.11 10.72
CA ARG A 353 29.82 -4.79 9.43
C ARG A 353 28.91 -4.01 8.49
N ALA A 354 27.86 -3.41 9.02
CA ALA A 354 26.94 -2.62 8.23
C ALA A 354 27.52 -1.25 7.81
N LEU A 355 28.41 -0.66 8.63
CA LEU A 355 29.24 0.49 8.23
C LEU A 355 30.15 0.14 7.05
N ASP A 356 30.86 -0.99 7.13
CA ASP A 356 31.76 -1.45 6.07
C ASP A 356 31.02 -1.66 4.74
N ALA A 357 29.83 -2.27 4.80
CA ALA A 357 28.99 -2.50 3.62
C ALA A 357 28.48 -1.21 2.96
N ALA A 358 28.19 -0.16 3.75
CA ALA A 358 27.65 1.11 3.25
C ALA A 358 28.74 2.09 2.78
N GLU A 359 30.00 1.89 3.18
CA GLU A 359 31.11 2.81 2.98
C GLU A 359 31.33 3.26 1.52
N PRO A 360 31.23 2.39 0.49
CA PRO A 360 31.39 2.81 -0.90
C PRO A 360 30.37 3.87 -1.34
N ALA A 361 29.11 3.75 -0.89
CA ALA A 361 28.06 4.71 -1.21
C ALA A 361 28.21 6.03 -0.42
N LEU A 362 28.66 5.93 0.84
CA LEU A 362 28.89 7.07 1.73
C LEU A 362 30.04 7.98 1.26
N ARG A 363 31.14 7.38 0.76
CA ARG A 363 32.29 8.15 0.21
C ARG A 363 31.88 9.04 -0.97
N LYS A 364 30.87 8.63 -1.74
CA LYS A 364 30.35 9.39 -2.89
C LYS A 364 29.56 10.65 -2.49
N GLN A 365 29.11 10.76 -1.23
CA GLN A 365 28.17 11.79 -0.77
C GLN A 365 28.73 12.73 0.31
N MET A 366 30.05 12.76 0.52
CA MET A 366 30.72 13.65 1.50
C MET A 366 30.38 13.41 2.99
N PHE A 367 29.86 12.24 3.39
CA PHE A 367 29.56 11.88 4.79
C PHE A 367 30.75 11.28 5.58
N GLY A 368 31.98 11.43 5.09
CA GLY A 368 33.17 10.78 5.68
C GLY A 368 33.39 11.12 7.16
N ALA A 369 33.10 12.35 7.58
CA ALA A 369 33.29 12.78 8.98
C ALA A 369 32.32 12.08 9.95
N GLU A 370 31.06 11.87 9.56
CA GLU A 370 30.06 11.19 10.40
C GLU A 370 30.39 9.71 10.60
N VAL A 371 30.88 9.06 9.54
CA VAL A 371 31.33 7.66 9.58
C VAL A 371 32.52 7.50 10.53
N GLN A 372 33.53 8.36 10.41
CA GLN A 372 34.71 8.32 11.29
C GLN A 372 34.33 8.60 12.75
N GLU A 373 33.43 9.56 12.99
CA GLU A 373 32.93 9.84 14.33
C GLU A 373 32.20 8.64 14.93
N MET A 374 31.38 7.92 14.15
CA MET A 374 30.69 6.74 14.65
C MET A 374 31.64 5.58 14.94
N ARG A 375 32.62 5.29 14.06
CA ARG A 375 33.65 4.27 14.33
C ARG A 375 34.43 4.59 15.61
N ALA A 376 34.78 5.87 15.82
CA ALA A 376 35.42 6.31 17.05
C ALA A 376 34.52 6.07 18.29
N ARG A 377 33.21 6.24 18.17
CA ARG A 377 32.24 5.93 19.24
C ARG A 377 32.16 4.43 19.52
N LEU A 378 32.10 3.58 18.48
CA LEU A 378 32.11 2.12 18.62
C LEU A 378 33.40 1.61 19.27
N MET A 379 34.55 2.21 18.95
CA MET A 379 35.82 1.89 19.60
C MET A 379 35.85 2.30 21.07
N ARG A 380 35.33 3.49 21.41
CA ARG A 380 35.20 3.91 22.83
C ARG A 380 34.27 2.98 23.61
N LEU A 381 33.15 2.59 23.02
CA LEU A 381 32.23 1.60 23.59
C LEU A 381 32.96 0.29 23.91
N ARG A 382 33.69 -0.27 22.94
CA ARG A 382 34.48 -1.49 23.12
C ARG A 382 35.56 -1.35 24.20
N ALA A 383 36.24 -0.20 24.25
CA ALA A 383 37.24 0.05 25.28
C ALA A 383 36.64 0.06 26.69
N ARG A 384 35.47 0.70 26.87
CA ARG A 384 34.75 0.69 28.15
C ARG A 384 34.31 -0.72 28.57
N MET A 385 33.90 -1.55 27.62
CA MET A 385 33.57 -2.96 27.89
C MET A 385 34.75 -3.79 28.36
N LEU A 386 35.97 -3.50 27.90
CA LEU A 386 37.19 -4.21 28.31
C LEU A 386 37.72 -3.74 29.67
N SER A 387 37.35 -2.53 30.09
CA SER A 387 37.74 -1.93 31.37
C SER A 387 36.82 -2.28 32.56
N ARG A 388 35.69 -2.93 32.29
CA ARG A 388 34.73 -3.44 33.29
C ARG A 388 34.88 -4.94 33.39
#